data_AF-A0AAX3A862-F1
#
_entry.id   AF-A0AAX3A862-F1
#
_cell.length_a   1.000
_cell.length_b   1.000
_cell.length_c   1.000
_cell.angle_alpha   90.00
_cell.angle_beta   90.00
_cell.angle_gamma   90.00
#
_symmetry.space_group_name_H-M   'P 1'
#
loop_
_entity.id
_entity.type
_entity.pdbx_description
1 polymer ?
#
loop_
_entity_poly.entity_id
_entity_poly.type
_entity_poly.pdbx_seq_one_letter_code
_entity_poly.pdbx_strand_id
1 'polypeptide(L)' 'MKLYRFLSEEDTSAFCHKVTDALNKGWELYGTPTQTWDPKANVMRCGQAVTKDVEGTYTPDTKLGAH' A
#
# COMPACT_ATOMS: atom_id res chain seq x y z
N MET A 1 -12.13 -4.69 12.61
CA MET A 1 -11.47 -5.55 11.61
C MET A 1 -10.07 -5.06 11.29
N LYS A 2 -9.22 -5.94 10.77
CA LYS A 2 -7.88 -5.60 10.27
C LYS A 2 -7.92 -5.45 8.75
N LEU A 3 -7.59 -4.26 8.25
CA LEU A 3 -7.49 -3.97 6.83
C LEU A 3 -6.07 -4.20 6.33
N TYR A 4 -5.95 -4.61 5.08
CA TYR A 4 -4.69 -4.78 4.37
C TYR A 4 -4.75 -4.07 3.02
N ARG A 5 -3.69 -3.36 2.65
CA ARG A 5 -3.50 -2.81 1.30
C ARG A 5 -2.08 -3.08 0.83
N PHE A 6 -1.94 -3.36 -0.47
CA PHE A 6 -0.65 -3.42 -1.13
C PHE A 6 -0.49 -2.16 -1.99
N LEU A 7 0.42 -1.28 -1.58
CA LEU A 7 0.78 -0.08 -2.33
C LEU A 7 1.86 -0.47 -3.34
N SER A 8 1.62 -0.22 -4.62
CA SER A 8 2.62 -0.40 -5.66
C SER A 8 2.70 0.84 -6.55
N GLU A 9 3.91 1.16 -6.99
CA GLU A 9 4.20 2.21 -7.97
C GLU A 9 5.59 1.98 -8.59
N GLU A 10 5.96 2.76 -9.60
CA GLU A 10 7.35 2.84 -10.08
C GLU A 10 8.31 3.35 -8.99
N ASP A 11 9.58 2.95 -9.06
CA ASP A 11 10.66 3.37 -8.15
C ASP A 11 11.04 4.85 -8.35
N THR A 12 10.12 5.71 -7.94
CA THR A 12 10.19 7.17 -8.01
C THR A 12 9.61 7.77 -6.72
N SER A 13 9.68 9.09 -6.58
CA SER A 13 9.06 9.79 -5.45
C SER A 13 7.54 9.55 -5.35
N ALA A 14 6.86 9.17 -6.43
CA ALA A 14 5.44 8.84 -6.41
C ALA A 14 5.14 7.65 -5.46
N PHE A 15 6.03 6.65 -5.41
CA PHE A 15 5.92 5.55 -4.45
C PHE A 15 6.07 6.06 -3.01
N CYS A 16 7.11 6.86 -2.76
CA CYS A 16 7.37 7.44 -1.44
C CYS A 16 6.17 8.26 -0.96
N HIS A 17 5.62 9.14 -1.80
CA HIS A 17 4.43 9.92 -1.47
C HIS A 17 3.21 9.04 -1.17
N LYS A 18 3.00 7.95 -1.92
CA LYS A 18 1.89 7.00 -1.67
C LYS A 18 2.02 6.30 -0.31
N VAL A 19 3.24 5.89 0.06
CA VAL A 19 3.50 5.30 1.39
C VAL A 19 3.33 6.35 2.48
N THR A 20 3.90 7.55 2.32
CA THR A 20 3.76 8.66 3.27
C THR A 20 2.31 9.04 3.49
N ASP A 21 1.49 9.13 2.44
CA ASP A 21 0.05 9.43 2.57
C ASP A 21 -0.68 8.35 3.38
N ALA A 22 -0.41 7.07 3.14
CA ALA A 22 -0.99 5.98 3.92
C ALA A 22 -0.60 6.07 5.41
N LEU A 23 0.68 6.31 5.71
CA LEU A 23 1.16 6.47 7.09
C LEU A 23 0.44 7.63 7.80
N ASN A 24 0.28 8.77 7.13
CA ASN A 24 -0.43 9.92 7.70
C ASN A 24 -1.94 9.69 7.86
N LYS A 25 -2.51 8.74 7.11
CA LYS A 25 -3.89 8.25 7.30
C LYS A 25 -4.00 7.17 8.38
N GLY A 26 -2.96 6.94 9.18
CA GLY A 26 -2.98 5.98 10.28
C GLY A 26 -2.86 4.53 9.81
N TRP A 27 -2.31 4.28 8.62
CA TRP A 27 -1.87 2.95 8.24
C TRP A 27 -0.47 2.67 8.80
N GLU A 28 -0.18 1.39 9.03
CA GLU A 28 1.11 0.91 9.54
C GLU A 28 1.81 0.04 8.49
N LEU A 29 3.14 0.11 8.44
CA LEU A 29 3.92 -0.75 7.55
C LEU A 29 3.85 -2.21 8.00
N TYR A 30 3.60 -3.10 7.05
CA TYR A 30 3.69 -4.54 7.28
C TYR A 30 4.89 -5.11 6.54
N GLY A 31 5.96 -5.41 7.29
CA GLY A 31 7.21 -5.91 6.75
C GLY A 31 7.99 -4.90 5.91
N THR A 32 9.01 -5.39 5.21
CA THR A 32 9.89 -4.60 4.34
C THR A 32 9.26 -4.38 2.96
N PRO A 33 9.61 -3.29 2.25
CA PRO A 33 9.19 -3.12 0.87
C PRO A 33 9.79 -4.20 -0.03
N THR A 34 9.14 -4.43 -1.17
CA THR A 34 9.59 -5.33 -2.24
C THR A 34 9.85 -4.53 -3.51
N GLN A 35 10.76 -5.05 -4.35
CA GLN A 35 11.07 -4.47 -5.65
C GLN A 35 11.16 -5.56 -6.70
N THR A 36 10.70 -5.28 -7.91
CA THR A 36 10.83 -6.19 -9.06
C THR A 36 10.93 -5.43 -10.36
N TRP A 37 11.72 -5.96 -11.30
CA TRP A 37 11.84 -5.38 -12.64
C TRP A 37 10.62 -5.74 -13.51
N ASP A 38 9.98 -4.75 -14.11
CA ASP A 38 8.91 -4.92 -15.10
C ASP A 38 9.50 -4.78 -16.52
N PRO A 39 9.72 -5.89 -17.25
CA PRO A 39 10.34 -5.84 -18.58
C PRO A 39 9.42 -5.24 -19.65
N LYS A 40 8.10 -5.21 -19.41
CA LYS A 40 7.14 -4.66 -20.37
C LYS A 40 7.08 -3.14 -20.31
N ALA A 41 7.11 -2.60 -19.09
CA ALA A 41 7.14 -1.15 -18.86
C ALA A 41 8.56 -0.57 -18.83
N ASN A 42 9.59 -1.43 -18.74
CA ASN A 42 11.00 -1.04 -18.64
C ASN A 42 11.28 -0.14 -17.42
N VAL A 43 10.72 -0.51 -16.27
CA VAL A 43 10.84 0.21 -14.99
C VAL A 43 11.02 -0.75 -13.82
N MET A 44 11.62 -0.25 -12.74
CA MET A 44 11.59 -0.92 -11.43
C MET A 44 10.26 -0.63 -10.75
N ARG A 45 9.54 -1.67 -10.31
CA ARG A 45 8.31 -1.56 -9.53
C ARG A 45 8.62 -1.76 -8.06
N CYS A 46 8.08 -0.89 -7.22
CA CYS A 46 8.13 -0.98 -5.77
C CYS A 46 6.78 -1.45 -5.22
N GLY A 47 6.82 -2.14 -4.08
CA GLY A 47 5.68 -2.65 -3.35
C GLY A 47 5.85 -2.45 -1.85
N GLN A 48 4.80 -2.03 -1.15
CA GLN A 48 4.77 -1.98 0.32
C GLN A 48 3.39 -2.41 0.80
N ALA A 49 3.35 -3.44 1.64
CA ALA A 49 2.16 -3.81 2.37
C ALA A 49 1.93 -2.84 3.55
N VAL A 50 0.68 -2.44 3.73
CA VAL A 50 0.25 -1.65 4.89
C VAL A 50 -1.00 -2.26 5.52
N THR A 51 -1.10 -2.17 6.84
CA THR A 51 -2.27 -2.63 7.60
C THR A 51 -2.86 -1.51 8.43
N LYS A 52 -4.16 -1.60 8.72
CA LYS A 52 -4.84 -0.66 9.61
C LYS A 52 -5.92 -1.36 10.40
N ASP A 53 -5.92 -1.15 11.71
CA ASP A 53 -7.00 -1.60 12.58
C ASP A 53 -8.13 -0.56 12.58
N VAL A 54 -9.35 -1.00 12.29
CA VAL A 54 -10.57 -0.17 12.26
C VAL A 54 -11.72 -0.90 12.94
N GLU A 55 -12.74 -0.18 13.37
CA GLU A 55 -13.96 -0.80 13.90
C GLU A 55 -14.78 -1.50 12.79
N GLY A 56 -15.62 -2.45 13.19
CA GLY A 56 -16.56 -3.13 12.29
C GLY A 56 -16.08 -4.48 11.72
N THR A 57 -16.91 -5.04 10.83
CA THR A 57 -16.76 -6.36 10.23
C THR A 57 -16.47 -6.24 8.74
N TYR A 58 -15.49 -7.00 8.26
CA TYR A 58 -15.10 -7.01 6.86
C TYR A 58 -16.23 -7.53 5.97
N THR A 59 -16.43 -6.84 4.84
CA THR A 59 -17.23 -7.29 3.70
C THR A 59 -16.46 -7.07 2.40
N PRO A 60 -16.71 -7.83 1.32
CA PRO A 60 -16.10 -7.59 0.02
C PRO A 60 -16.33 -6.17 -0.54
N ASP A 61 -17.37 -5.47 -0.09
CA ASP A 61 -17.69 -4.09 -0.51
C ASP A 61 -16.91 -3.00 0.26
N THR A 62 -16.10 -3.39 1.25
CA THR A 62 -15.32 -2.46 2.08
C THR A 62 -14.31 -1.68 1.24
N LYS A 63 -14.46 -0.35 1.17
CA LYS A 63 -13.53 0.52 0.44
C LYS A 63 -12.23 0.74 1.20
N LEU A 64 -11.25 -0.11 0.97
CA LEU A 64 -9.93 -0.05 1.62
C LEU A 64 -9.24 1.33 1.47
N GLY A 65 -9.43 2.03 0.36
CA GLY A 65 -8.79 3.34 0.11
C GLY A 65 -9.41 4.53 0.86
N ALA A 66 -10.62 4.37 1.41
CA ALA A 66 -11.37 5.45 2.07
C ALA A 66 -11.18 5.49 3.60
N HIS A 67 -10.48 4.49 4.16
CA HIS A 67 -10.12 4.42 5.57
C HIS A 67 -8.71 4.96 5.80
#